data_AF-A0A0C3PM26-F1
#
_entry.id   AF-A0A0C3PM26-F1
#
_cell.length_a   1.000
_cell.length_b   1.000
_cell.length_c   1.000
_cell.angle_alpha   90.00
_cell.angle_beta   90.00
_cell.angle_gamma   90.00
#
_symmetry.space_group_name_H-M   'P 1'
#
loop_
_entity.id
_entity.type
_entity.pdbx_description
1 polymer ?
#
loop_
_entity_poly.entity_id
_entity_poly.type
_entity_poly.pdbx_seq_one_letter_code
_entity_poly.pdbx_strand_id
1 'polypeptide(L)'
;MDDIVNDLSLDRSLSQLCLIFAGLAVTTLMKSSELGLSTAGQNRAAWLRDQAYASLEASWSSQLIDINLARAALMLAIYESSAHPLYTPERERKSLLQLDHIIRSLGLAFIDSNEPDVSTFTPNTVPAARRRLFGATGKDDLHSHPSASKCTCTPSPSNPTMISDPISPFWTYVPPCNPLWTPDEADKEDCRRLCWSALSLVASYTSRCIASRKEPSGFFMADPSNFRLLFPGEASERGSSDLKAQSPKDSIWALYCRSMLLWNFCTTRLRQNTFTSDETADIALQAWREAQEIQDALDSHNCGLDMTLLYMCREYVYNIQMLITSALQSFHGPGAGHLPSFTRKHAEQWLRHLRYFVSRVPASVKHMGDSCSDSFARRPFQVTWLASQISMCLLLWENDRSLIEALEVAKDILGPLELLNTLWPCPMLQSTCDELRKRVISICHSTNIPPPTPTNSSFPISPRIRGG
;
A
#
# COMPACT_ATOMS: atom_id res chain seq x y z
N MET A 1 -12.16 -9.67 45.67
CA MET A 1 -12.98 -9.39 44.48
C MET A 1 -12.63 -8.00 43.96
N ASP A 2 -12.50 -7.01 44.85
CA ASP A 2 -11.98 -5.67 44.50
C ASP A 2 -10.53 -5.67 44.00
N ASP A 3 -9.65 -6.53 44.53
CA ASP A 3 -8.26 -6.63 44.02
C ASP A 3 -8.17 -7.20 42.60
N ILE A 4 -9.05 -8.13 42.23
CA ILE A 4 -9.10 -8.73 40.88
C ILE A 4 -9.69 -7.74 39.87
N VAL A 5 -10.65 -6.92 40.29
CA VAL A 5 -11.24 -5.85 39.46
C VAL A 5 -10.26 -4.68 39.28
N ASN A 6 -9.47 -4.34 40.31
CA ASN A 6 -8.40 -3.34 40.20
C ASN A 6 -7.27 -3.81 39.27
N ASP A 7 -6.84 -5.07 39.35
CA ASP A 7 -5.80 -5.65 38.47
C ASP A 7 -6.28 -5.64 37.00
N LEU A 8 -7.49 -6.14 36.73
CA LEU A 8 -8.10 -6.13 35.38
C LEU A 8 -8.30 -4.71 34.83
N SER A 9 -8.49 -3.71 35.70
CA SER A 9 -8.62 -2.29 35.30
C SER A 9 -7.27 -1.64 34.98
N LEU A 10 -6.21 -1.99 35.71
CA LEU A 10 -4.83 -1.59 35.40
C LEU A 10 -4.34 -2.28 34.13
N ASP A 11 -4.70 -3.55 33.93
CA ASP A 11 -4.29 -4.37 32.78
C ASP A 11 -4.84 -3.86 31.46
N ARG A 12 -6.12 -3.46 31.41
CA ARG A 12 -6.71 -2.81 30.22
C ARG A 12 -6.14 -1.42 29.96
N SER A 13 -5.59 -0.76 30.99
CA SER A 13 -5.05 0.59 30.85
C SER A 13 -3.78 0.63 30.02
N LEU A 14 -2.92 -0.39 30.08
CA LEU A 14 -1.61 -0.37 29.40
C LEU A 14 -1.72 -0.42 27.87
N SER A 15 -2.51 -1.35 27.33
CA SER A 15 -2.73 -1.45 25.87
C SER A 15 -3.49 -0.24 25.33
N GLN A 16 -4.40 0.34 26.12
CA GLN A 16 -5.07 1.59 25.80
C GLN A 16 -4.11 2.79 25.82
N LEU A 17 -3.23 2.90 26.82
CA LEU A 17 -2.21 3.93 26.90
C LEU A 17 -1.22 3.82 25.74
N CYS A 18 -0.79 2.61 25.40
CA CYS A 18 0.05 2.33 24.23
C CYS A 18 -0.61 2.87 22.95
N LEU A 19 -1.89 2.58 22.73
CA LEU A 19 -2.65 3.08 21.59
C LEU A 19 -2.75 4.61 21.58
N ILE A 20 -3.03 5.24 22.72
CA ILE A 20 -3.10 6.70 22.85
C ILE A 20 -1.76 7.33 22.48
N PHE A 21 -0.65 6.85 23.05
CA PHE A 21 0.67 7.37 22.76
C PHE A 21 1.07 7.15 21.29
N ALA A 22 0.77 5.98 20.72
CA ALA A 22 1.08 5.67 19.32
C ALA A 22 0.28 6.57 18.36
N GLY A 23 -1.02 6.74 18.61
CA GLY A 23 -1.87 7.65 17.83
C GLY A 23 -1.42 9.11 17.93
N LEU A 24 -1.07 9.56 19.14
CA LEU A 24 -0.51 10.90 19.34
C LEU A 24 0.85 11.07 18.65
N ALA A 25 1.71 10.04 18.67
CA ALA A 25 2.99 10.07 17.98
C ALA A 25 2.82 10.26 16.47
N VAL A 26 1.95 9.48 15.83
CA VAL A 26 1.69 9.58 14.37
C VAL A 26 1.06 10.93 14.02
N THR A 27 0.01 11.33 14.74
CA THR A 27 -0.69 12.60 14.45
C THR A 27 0.18 13.83 14.74
N THR A 28 1.01 13.79 15.78
CA THR A 28 2.02 14.83 16.03
C THR A 28 3.04 14.82 14.93
N LEU A 29 3.57 13.64 14.53
CA LEU A 29 4.49 13.53 13.42
C LEU A 29 3.89 14.18 12.19
N MET A 30 2.69 13.81 11.72
CA MET A 30 2.02 14.39 10.55
C MET A 30 1.83 15.92 10.59
N LYS A 31 1.85 16.54 11.78
CA LYS A 31 1.76 18.01 11.96
C LYS A 31 3.13 18.70 12.07
N SER A 32 4.22 17.95 12.09
CA SER A 32 5.58 18.43 12.39
C SER A 32 6.45 18.69 11.16
N SER A 33 5.82 18.96 10.02
CA SER A 33 6.55 19.43 8.84
C SER A 33 7.21 20.79 9.15
N GLU A 34 8.16 21.21 8.32
CA GLU A 34 8.76 22.55 8.42
C GLU A 34 7.74 23.72 8.27
N LEU A 35 6.52 23.44 7.79
CA LEU A 35 5.42 24.43 7.73
C LEU A 35 4.49 24.37 8.95
N GLY A 36 4.66 23.35 9.80
CA GLY A 36 3.86 23.14 10.99
C GLY A 36 4.72 23.25 12.24
N LEU A 37 4.71 22.21 13.07
CA LEU A 37 5.42 22.21 14.35
C LEU A 37 6.94 22.08 14.22
N SER A 38 7.48 21.85 13.01
CA SER A 38 8.91 21.72 12.71
C SER A 38 9.63 20.81 13.73
N THR A 39 10.87 21.14 14.10
CA THR A 39 11.75 20.35 14.98
C THR A 39 11.14 20.10 16.35
N ALA A 40 10.42 21.08 16.93
CA ALA A 40 9.78 20.91 18.24
C ALA A 40 8.70 19.82 18.20
N GLY A 41 7.88 19.81 17.14
CA GLY A 41 6.91 18.75 16.90
C GLY A 41 7.56 17.40 16.64
N GLN A 42 8.64 17.36 15.86
CA GLN A 42 9.37 16.11 15.57
C GLN A 42 9.94 15.49 16.86
N ASN A 43 10.55 16.31 17.72
CA ASN A 43 11.05 15.88 19.03
C ASN A 43 9.91 15.37 19.93
N ARG A 44 8.77 16.08 19.95
CA ARG A 44 7.59 15.65 20.71
C ARG A 44 7.04 14.32 20.19
N ALA A 45 6.95 14.16 18.88
CA ALA A 45 6.49 12.93 18.24
C ALA A 45 7.42 11.76 18.56
N ALA A 46 8.74 11.98 18.54
CA ALA A 46 9.73 10.97 18.92
C ALA A 46 9.59 10.55 20.39
N TRP A 47 9.41 11.50 21.31
CA TRP A 47 9.17 11.20 22.73
C TRP A 47 7.88 10.39 22.93
N LEU A 48 6.77 10.79 22.30
CA LEU A 48 5.50 10.06 22.37
C LEU A 48 5.64 8.64 21.86
N ARG A 49 6.40 8.47 20.77
CA ARG A 49 6.71 7.18 20.18
C ARG A 49 7.53 6.29 21.12
N ASP A 50 8.50 6.85 21.84
CA ASP A 50 9.28 6.09 22.84
C ASP A 50 8.39 5.65 24.03
N GLN A 51 7.45 6.49 24.48
CA GLN A 51 6.46 6.10 25.50
C GLN A 51 5.52 4.98 25.01
N ALA A 52 5.09 5.05 23.75
CA ALA A 52 4.27 4.01 23.12
C ALA A 52 5.02 2.67 23.06
N TYR A 53 6.29 2.67 22.63
CA TYR A 53 7.11 1.45 22.62
C TYR A 53 7.32 0.87 24.02
N ALA A 54 7.64 1.70 25.02
CA ALA A 54 7.79 1.24 26.39
C ALA A 54 6.51 0.56 26.91
N SER A 55 5.35 1.17 26.62
CA SER A 55 4.04 0.61 26.98
C SER A 55 3.72 -0.67 26.21
N LEU A 56 4.11 -0.75 24.94
CA LEU A 56 3.93 -1.93 24.10
C LEU A 56 4.74 -3.12 24.65
N GLU A 57 6.04 -2.92 24.91
CA GLU A 57 6.92 -3.96 25.46
C GLU A 57 6.46 -4.44 26.84
N ALA A 58 5.99 -3.51 27.68
CA ALA A 58 5.42 -3.86 28.99
C ALA A 58 4.15 -4.70 28.84
N SER A 59 3.21 -4.28 27.99
CA SER A 59 1.97 -5.03 27.70
C SER A 59 2.27 -6.42 27.12
N TRP A 60 3.20 -6.50 26.16
CA TRP A 60 3.65 -7.77 25.58
C TRP A 60 4.29 -8.70 26.62
N SER A 61 5.19 -8.18 27.47
CA SER A 61 5.86 -8.96 28.50
C SER A 61 4.90 -9.47 29.57
N SER A 62 3.87 -8.70 29.88
CA SER A 62 2.78 -9.08 30.79
C SER A 62 1.70 -9.95 30.12
N GLN A 63 1.88 -10.34 28.85
CA GLN A 63 0.91 -11.12 28.06
C GLN A 63 -0.46 -10.45 27.89
N LEU A 64 -0.53 -9.13 28.01
CA LEU A 64 -1.75 -8.33 27.85
C LEU A 64 -2.02 -8.01 26.37
N ILE A 65 -2.05 -9.04 25.55
CA ILE A 65 -2.17 -8.92 24.09
C ILE A 65 -3.65 -8.80 23.72
N ASP A 66 -4.07 -7.61 23.34
CA ASP A 66 -5.43 -7.30 22.87
C ASP A 66 -5.43 -6.56 21.52
N ILE A 67 -6.62 -6.27 21.00
CA ILE A 67 -6.77 -5.54 19.74
C ILE A 67 -6.20 -4.11 19.80
N ASN A 68 -6.18 -3.47 20.98
CA ASN A 68 -5.62 -2.13 21.13
C ASN A 68 -4.10 -2.14 21.01
N LEU A 69 -3.45 -3.19 21.52
CA LEU A 69 -2.02 -3.43 21.31
C LEU A 69 -1.71 -3.60 19.81
N ALA A 70 -2.54 -4.33 19.08
CA ALA A 70 -2.39 -4.47 17.62
C ALA A 70 -2.58 -3.14 16.88
N ARG A 71 -3.59 -2.34 17.26
CA ARG A 71 -3.82 -0.99 16.70
C ARG A 71 -2.63 -0.08 17.00
N ALA A 72 -2.07 -0.15 18.20
CA ALA A 72 -0.90 0.63 18.59
C ALA A 72 0.35 0.23 17.80
N ALA A 73 0.58 -1.07 17.63
CA ALA A 73 1.67 -1.61 16.82
C ALA A 73 1.55 -1.17 15.35
N LEU A 74 0.34 -1.15 14.79
CA LEU A 74 0.09 -0.63 13.44
C LEU A 74 0.48 0.85 13.33
N MET A 75 0.09 1.68 14.30
CA MET A 75 0.45 3.10 14.35
C MET A 75 1.96 3.31 14.48
N LEU A 76 2.64 2.51 15.31
CA LEU A 76 4.10 2.52 15.43
C LEU A 76 4.78 2.10 14.12
N ALA A 77 4.24 1.12 13.40
CA ALA A 77 4.74 0.72 12.09
C ALA A 77 4.58 1.85 11.06
N ILE A 78 3.45 2.57 11.06
CA ILE A 78 3.25 3.76 10.23
C ILE A 78 4.28 4.84 10.57
N TYR A 79 4.49 5.11 11.86
CA TYR A 79 5.49 6.08 12.32
C TYR A 79 6.88 5.72 11.80
N GLU A 80 7.34 4.49 12.06
CA GLU A 80 8.69 4.05 11.69
C GLU A 80 8.85 3.83 10.18
N SER A 81 7.76 3.81 9.40
CA SER A 81 7.80 3.81 7.92
C SER A 81 7.79 5.22 7.32
N SER A 82 7.67 6.26 8.14
CA SER A 82 7.54 7.66 7.73
C SER A 82 8.87 8.41 7.77
N ALA A 83 8.95 9.54 7.06
CA ALA A 83 10.07 10.46 7.19
C ALA A 83 10.08 11.13 8.57
N HIS A 84 11.09 10.81 9.38
CA HIS A 84 11.39 11.45 10.66
C HIS A 84 12.91 11.44 10.94
N PRO A 85 13.42 12.29 11.84
CA PRO A 85 14.87 12.43 12.05
C PRO A 85 15.59 11.15 12.47
N LEU A 86 14.89 10.27 13.18
CA LEU A 86 15.42 8.99 13.68
C LEU A 86 15.15 7.79 12.76
N TYR A 87 14.62 8.02 11.55
CA TYR A 87 14.24 6.94 10.65
C TYR A 87 15.44 6.11 10.22
N THR A 88 15.31 4.80 10.33
CA THR A 88 16.25 3.84 9.75
C THR A 88 15.48 2.65 9.17
N PRO A 89 15.98 2.00 8.11
CA PRO A 89 15.34 0.80 7.56
C PRO A 89 15.21 -0.34 8.59
N GLU A 90 16.13 -0.40 9.56
CA GLU A 90 16.13 -1.41 10.61
C GLU A 90 15.03 -1.18 11.65
N ARG A 91 14.76 0.07 12.01
CA ARG A 91 13.65 0.42 12.91
C ARG A 91 12.29 0.10 12.28
N GLU A 92 12.12 0.46 11.02
CA GLU A 92 10.94 0.12 10.24
C GLU A 92 10.73 -1.40 10.21
N ARG A 93 11.76 -2.15 9.84
CA ARG A 93 11.74 -3.62 9.79
C ARG A 93 11.36 -4.23 11.14
N LYS A 94 11.96 -3.76 12.25
CA LYS A 94 11.66 -4.23 13.60
C LYS A 94 10.21 -3.94 13.99
N SER A 95 9.71 -2.75 13.68
CA SER A 95 8.33 -2.35 13.95
C SER A 95 7.32 -3.23 13.19
N LEU A 96 7.59 -3.52 11.91
CA LEU A 96 6.77 -4.42 11.10
C LEU A 96 6.79 -5.85 11.63
N LEU A 97 7.93 -6.38 12.05
CA LEU A 97 8.02 -7.71 12.65
C LEU A 97 7.23 -7.81 13.96
N GLN A 98 7.25 -6.75 14.77
CA GLN A 98 6.47 -6.71 16.00
C GLN A 98 4.97 -6.70 15.73
N LEU A 99 4.52 -5.89 14.76
CA LEU A 99 3.13 -5.89 14.29
C LEU A 99 2.72 -7.27 13.76
N ASP A 100 3.56 -7.90 12.94
CA ASP A 100 3.35 -9.23 12.38
C ASP A 100 3.18 -10.30 13.47
N HIS A 101 4.05 -10.27 14.49
CA HIS A 101 3.93 -11.16 15.66
C HIS A 101 2.64 -10.92 16.45
N ILE A 102 2.24 -9.68 16.70
CA ILE A 102 1.01 -9.37 17.44
C ILE A 102 -0.23 -9.85 16.67
N ILE A 103 -0.30 -9.58 15.36
CA ILE A 103 -1.40 -10.05 14.49
C ILE A 103 -1.51 -11.57 14.52
N ARG A 104 -0.36 -12.26 14.44
CA ARG A 104 -0.30 -13.72 14.52
C ARG A 104 -0.76 -14.24 15.88
N SER A 105 -0.28 -13.66 16.98
CA SER A 105 -0.63 -14.07 18.35
C SER A 105 -2.13 -13.93 18.63
N LEU A 106 -2.76 -12.89 18.09
CA LEU A 106 -4.20 -12.65 18.22
C LEU A 106 -5.05 -13.45 17.22
N GLY A 107 -4.44 -14.13 16.25
CA GLY A 107 -5.17 -14.86 15.21
C GLY A 107 -6.01 -13.95 14.31
N LEU A 108 -5.67 -12.66 14.19
CA LEU A 108 -6.51 -11.68 13.49
C LEU A 108 -6.67 -11.99 12.00
N ALA A 109 -5.75 -12.75 11.40
CA ALA A 109 -5.81 -13.17 10.01
C ALA A 109 -6.77 -14.36 9.75
N PHE A 110 -7.42 -14.89 10.79
CA PHE A 110 -8.28 -16.08 10.72
C PHE A 110 -9.70 -15.86 11.26
N ILE A 111 -10.08 -14.62 11.60
CA ILE A 111 -11.37 -14.34 12.26
C ILE A 111 -12.60 -14.75 11.45
N ASP A 112 -12.47 -14.88 10.13
CA ASP A 112 -13.54 -15.29 9.22
C ASP A 112 -13.40 -16.76 8.76
N SER A 113 -12.63 -17.59 9.44
CA SER A 113 -12.36 -18.98 9.01
C SER A 113 -13.62 -19.84 8.82
N ASN A 114 -14.71 -19.49 9.52
CA ASN A 114 -15.98 -20.21 9.46
C ASN A 114 -16.97 -19.58 8.47
N GLU A 115 -16.60 -18.48 7.81
CA GLU A 115 -17.47 -17.80 6.86
C GLU A 115 -17.47 -18.53 5.50
N PRO A 116 -18.63 -18.86 4.93
CA PRO A 116 -18.72 -19.70 3.72
C PRO A 116 -18.18 -19.03 2.45
N ASP A 117 -18.09 -17.70 2.45
CA ASP A 117 -17.63 -16.91 1.30
C ASP A 117 -16.18 -16.47 1.39
N VAL A 118 -15.53 -16.73 2.53
CA VAL A 118 -14.14 -16.35 2.78
C VAL A 118 -13.21 -16.94 1.75
N SER A 119 -12.27 -16.14 1.27
CA SER A 119 -11.22 -16.66 0.40
C SER A 119 -10.22 -17.45 1.25
N THR A 120 -9.86 -18.65 0.79
CA THR A 120 -8.88 -19.52 1.42
C THR A 120 -7.79 -19.84 0.41
N PHE A 121 -6.53 -19.70 0.81
CA PHE A 121 -5.39 -19.88 -0.08
C PHE A 121 -4.58 -21.11 0.34
N THR A 122 -4.24 -21.96 -0.61
CA THR A 122 -3.44 -23.17 -0.32
C THR A 122 -1.96 -22.79 -0.30
N PRO A 123 -1.17 -23.27 0.68
CA PRO A 123 0.27 -23.02 0.70
C PRO A 123 0.93 -23.40 -0.62
N ASN A 124 1.89 -22.59 -1.07
CA ASN A 124 2.64 -22.80 -2.32
C ASN A 124 1.79 -22.78 -3.61
N THR A 125 0.59 -22.22 -3.56
CA THR A 125 -0.26 -22.02 -4.76
C THR A 125 -0.55 -20.54 -4.97
N VAL A 126 -0.78 -20.14 -6.22
CA VAL A 126 -1.11 -18.75 -6.57
C VAL A 126 -2.39 -18.34 -5.84
N PRO A 127 -2.40 -17.19 -5.13
CA PRO A 127 -3.55 -16.76 -4.35
C PRO A 127 -4.66 -16.19 -5.25
N ALA A 128 -5.50 -17.06 -5.79
CA ALA A 128 -6.65 -16.70 -6.60
C ALA A 128 -7.94 -16.69 -5.75
N ALA A 129 -8.68 -15.58 -5.78
CA ALA A 129 -9.92 -15.45 -5.05
C ALA A 129 -11.10 -16.07 -5.83
N ARG A 130 -11.66 -17.18 -5.34
CA ARG A 130 -12.79 -17.84 -6.02
C ARG A 130 -14.02 -16.93 -6.10
N ARG A 131 -14.47 -16.63 -7.32
CA ARG A 131 -15.73 -15.95 -7.62
C ARG A 131 -16.88 -16.96 -7.53
N ARG A 132 -17.96 -16.63 -6.81
CA ARG A 132 -19.22 -17.35 -6.96
C ARG A 132 -19.95 -16.76 -8.17
N LEU A 133 -20.10 -17.55 -9.22
CA LEU A 133 -21.01 -17.24 -10.33
C LEU A 133 -22.44 -17.42 -9.82
N PHE A 134 -23.02 -16.38 -9.24
CA PHE A 134 -24.45 -16.35 -8.97
C PHE A 134 -25.16 -16.11 -10.30
N GLY A 135 -25.76 -17.16 -10.89
CA GLY A 135 -26.69 -17.00 -12.01
C GLY A 135 -26.40 -17.75 -13.32
N ALA A 136 -25.76 -18.94 -13.31
CA ALA A 136 -25.74 -19.82 -14.48
C ALA A 136 -26.60 -21.08 -14.27
N THR A 137 -27.87 -20.89 -13.90
CA THR A 137 -28.89 -21.92 -14.13
C THR A 137 -29.53 -21.68 -15.49
N GLY A 138 -29.14 -22.44 -16.50
CA GLY A 138 -29.83 -22.45 -17.79
C GLY A 138 -28.87 -22.48 -18.98
N LYS A 139 -29.08 -23.46 -19.84
CA LYS A 139 -28.42 -23.66 -21.13
C LYS A 139 -28.52 -22.43 -22.03
N ASP A 140 -27.57 -22.36 -22.95
CA ASP A 140 -27.48 -21.47 -24.12
C ASP A 140 -26.90 -20.07 -23.85
N ASP A 141 -25.59 -19.93 -24.08
CA ASP A 141 -25.01 -18.84 -24.86
C ASP A 141 -23.50 -19.09 -25.07
N LEU A 142 -23.16 -19.89 -26.08
CA LEU A 142 -21.87 -19.74 -26.75
C LEU A 142 -21.94 -18.44 -27.57
N HIS A 143 -21.05 -17.49 -27.28
CA HIS A 143 -20.79 -16.24 -28.04
C HIS A 143 -21.46 -14.94 -27.59
N SER A 144 -21.65 -14.73 -26.30
CA SER A 144 -21.75 -13.36 -25.76
C SER A 144 -20.38 -12.93 -25.21
N HIS A 145 -19.65 -12.11 -25.99
CA HIS A 145 -18.62 -11.25 -25.43
C HIS A 145 -19.22 -10.48 -24.25
N PRO A 146 -18.55 -10.36 -23.08
CA PRO A 146 -19.09 -9.58 -21.98
C PRO A 146 -19.20 -8.13 -22.46
N SER A 147 -20.41 -7.72 -22.83
CA SER A 147 -20.75 -6.31 -23.04
C SER A 147 -20.30 -5.57 -21.80
N ALA A 148 -19.48 -4.52 -21.95
CA ALA A 148 -18.88 -3.73 -20.89
C ALA A 148 -19.85 -3.55 -19.70
N SER A 149 -19.75 -4.44 -18.72
CA SER A 149 -20.63 -4.44 -17.57
C SER A 149 -20.24 -3.22 -16.76
N LYS A 150 -21.12 -2.22 -16.73
CA LYS A 150 -20.93 -1.02 -15.89
C LYS A 150 -20.73 -1.50 -14.44
N CYS A 151 -19.63 -1.08 -13.82
CA CYS A 151 -19.33 -1.42 -12.42
C CYS A 151 -20.53 -1.07 -11.51
N THR A 152 -20.86 -1.95 -10.56
CA THR A 152 -21.98 -1.77 -9.62
C THR A 152 -21.58 -1.01 -8.36
N CYS A 153 -20.41 -0.38 -8.36
CA CYS A 153 -19.90 0.47 -7.29
C CYS A 153 -20.93 1.53 -6.92
N THR A 154 -21.55 1.39 -5.76
CA THR A 154 -22.51 2.36 -5.24
C THR A 154 -21.73 3.45 -4.50
N PRO A 155 -21.76 4.72 -4.91
CA PRO A 155 -21.26 5.79 -4.06
C PRO A 155 -22.11 5.84 -2.78
N SER A 156 -21.47 5.63 -1.62
CA SER A 156 -22.16 5.66 -0.33
C SER A 156 -22.92 6.99 -0.15
N PRO A 157 -24.17 7.01 0.34
CA PRO A 157 -24.95 8.23 0.53
C PRO A 157 -24.51 9.08 1.74
N SER A 158 -23.34 8.83 2.31
CA SER A 158 -22.81 9.55 3.47
C SER A 158 -22.08 10.83 3.06
N ASN A 159 -22.81 11.95 3.17
CA ASN A 159 -22.43 13.35 2.97
C ASN A 159 -22.16 13.83 1.53
N PRO A 160 -23.03 14.67 0.93
CA PRO A 160 -22.75 15.33 -0.35
C PRO A 160 -21.55 16.30 -0.33
N THR A 161 -20.99 16.57 0.85
CA THR A 161 -19.71 17.28 1.06
C THR A 161 -18.47 16.38 0.98
N MET A 162 -18.63 15.06 0.89
CA MET A 162 -17.59 14.03 0.82
C MET A 162 -17.72 13.18 -0.45
N ILE A 163 -18.28 13.74 -1.53
CA ILE A 163 -17.87 13.31 -2.86
C ILE A 163 -16.35 13.52 -2.86
N SER A 164 -15.57 12.45 -3.06
CA SER A 164 -14.11 12.55 -3.22
C SER A 164 -13.87 13.75 -4.10
N ASP A 165 -13.31 14.81 -3.52
CA ASP A 165 -13.02 16.02 -4.26
C ASP A 165 -12.20 15.52 -5.46
N PRO A 166 -12.64 15.73 -6.72
CA PRO A 166 -11.89 15.26 -7.88
C PRO A 166 -10.45 15.81 -7.85
N ILE A 167 -10.19 16.82 -7.01
CA ILE A 167 -8.90 17.43 -6.71
C ILE A 167 -8.10 16.70 -5.62
N SER A 168 -8.70 15.92 -4.71
CA SER A 168 -8.01 15.16 -3.65
C SER A 168 -7.18 14.02 -4.25
N PRO A 169 -5.83 14.12 -4.30
CA PRO A 169 -4.96 13.11 -4.91
C PRO A 169 -4.76 11.86 -4.03
N PHE A 170 -5.55 11.71 -2.97
CA PHE A 170 -5.11 10.98 -1.80
C PHE A 170 -6.22 10.27 -1.03
N TRP A 171 -5.87 9.14 -0.40
CA TRP A 171 -6.66 8.30 0.51
C TRP A 171 -7.84 9.04 1.16
N THR A 172 -9.02 8.90 0.57
CA THR A 172 -10.24 9.56 1.05
C THR A 172 -11.41 8.61 1.22
N TYR A 173 -11.31 7.36 0.74
CA TYR A 173 -12.44 6.44 0.81
C TYR A 173 -12.24 5.32 1.82
N VAL A 174 -13.00 5.39 2.92
CA VAL A 174 -13.17 4.31 3.89
C VAL A 174 -14.32 3.42 3.42
N PRO A 175 -14.16 2.08 3.35
CA PRO A 175 -15.27 1.18 3.02
C PRO A 175 -16.50 1.48 3.89
N PRO A 176 -17.71 1.50 3.32
CA PRO A 176 -18.90 1.89 4.07
C PRO A 176 -19.13 0.92 5.24
N CYS A 177 -19.25 1.48 6.46
CA CYS A 177 -19.77 0.74 7.61
C CYS A 177 -21.29 0.64 7.45
N ASN A 178 -21.85 -0.55 7.70
CA ASN A 178 -23.29 -0.70 7.74
C ASN A 178 -23.81 -0.21 9.10
N PRO A 179 -24.70 0.80 9.15
CA PRO A 179 -25.25 1.30 10.42
C PRO A 179 -26.13 0.27 11.15
N LEU A 180 -26.51 -0.81 10.48
CA LEU A 180 -27.29 -1.92 11.05
C LEU A 180 -26.42 -3.01 11.68
N TRP A 181 -25.10 -2.89 11.63
CA TRP A 181 -24.21 -3.88 12.23
C TRP A 181 -24.34 -3.91 13.75
N THR A 182 -24.33 -5.12 14.28
CA THR A 182 -24.14 -5.38 15.70
C THR A 182 -22.73 -4.95 16.15
N PRO A 183 -22.50 -4.69 17.45
CA PRO A 183 -21.17 -4.39 17.97
C PRO A 183 -20.12 -5.45 17.56
N ASP A 184 -20.49 -6.73 17.61
CA ASP A 184 -19.61 -7.84 17.22
C ASP A 184 -19.24 -7.82 15.73
N GLU A 185 -20.18 -7.45 14.86
CA GLU A 185 -19.91 -7.31 13.42
C GLU A 185 -19.00 -6.11 13.12
N ALA A 186 -19.20 -5.01 13.84
CA ALA A 186 -18.34 -3.84 13.75
C ALA A 186 -16.92 -4.16 14.25
N ASP A 187 -16.79 -4.87 15.37
CA ASP A 187 -15.49 -5.29 15.92
C ASP A 187 -14.75 -6.25 14.98
N LYS A 188 -15.47 -7.18 14.33
CA LYS A 188 -14.90 -8.05 13.29
C LYS A 188 -14.41 -7.23 12.09
N GLU A 189 -15.20 -6.27 11.62
CA GLU A 189 -14.78 -5.42 10.51
C GLU A 189 -13.53 -4.59 10.85
N ASP A 190 -13.46 -4.05 12.06
CA ASP A 190 -12.29 -3.34 12.56
C ASP A 190 -11.04 -4.23 12.56
N CYS A 191 -11.17 -5.48 13.00
CA CYS A 191 -10.09 -6.47 12.96
C CYS A 191 -9.63 -6.76 11.52
N ARG A 192 -10.57 -6.91 10.56
CA ARG A 192 -10.24 -7.09 9.14
C ARG A 192 -9.45 -5.91 8.60
N ARG A 193 -9.93 -4.68 8.86
CA ARG A 193 -9.29 -3.44 8.41
C ARG A 193 -7.88 -3.30 8.95
N LEU A 194 -7.68 -3.64 10.23
CA LEU A 194 -6.36 -3.66 10.84
C LEU A 194 -5.43 -4.63 10.13
N CYS A 195 -5.87 -5.87 9.90
CA CYS A 195 -5.05 -6.89 9.26
C CYS A 195 -4.70 -6.54 7.81
N TRP A 196 -5.67 -6.07 7.02
CA TRP A 196 -5.44 -5.61 5.65
C TRP A 196 -4.54 -4.36 5.58
N SER A 197 -4.66 -3.45 6.56
CA SER A 197 -3.77 -2.29 6.68
C SER A 197 -2.34 -2.71 7.01
N ALA A 198 -2.16 -3.69 7.90
CA ALA A 198 -0.85 -4.24 8.22
C ALA A 198 -0.21 -4.94 7.01
N LEU A 199 -0.99 -5.72 6.24
CA LEU A 199 -0.53 -6.29 4.97
C LEU A 199 -0.08 -5.20 3.99
N SER A 200 -0.76 -4.06 3.95
CA SER A 200 -0.37 -2.95 3.07
C SER A 200 1.00 -2.36 3.41
N LEU A 201 1.36 -2.29 4.70
CA LEU A 201 2.69 -1.88 5.13
C LEU A 201 3.74 -2.92 4.78
N VAL A 202 3.45 -4.21 4.98
CA VAL A 202 4.33 -5.31 4.58
C VAL A 202 4.58 -5.33 3.07
N ALA A 203 3.51 -5.23 2.26
CA ALA A 203 3.61 -5.20 0.80
C ALA A 203 4.42 -3.99 0.32
N SER A 204 4.20 -2.82 0.94
CA SER A 204 4.96 -1.60 0.65
C SER A 204 6.43 -1.77 1.01
N TYR A 205 6.75 -2.26 2.22
CA TYR A 205 8.11 -2.55 2.65
C TYR A 205 8.81 -3.52 1.67
N THR A 206 8.14 -4.61 1.31
CA THR A 206 8.64 -5.58 0.32
C THR A 206 8.93 -4.89 -1.01
N SER A 207 8.02 -4.06 -1.53
CA SER A 207 8.22 -3.29 -2.77
C SER A 207 9.50 -2.44 -2.73
N ARG A 208 9.72 -1.71 -1.63
CA ARG A 208 10.92 -0.88 -1.47
C ARG A 208 12.21 -1.69 -1.39
N CYS A 209 12.19 -2.83 -0.69
CA CYS A 209 13.32 -3.76 -0.66
C CYS A 209 13.67 -4.23 -2.07
N ILE A 210 12.67 -4.69 -2.84
CA ILE A 210 12.87 -5.16 -4.21
C ILE A 210 13.42 -4.04 -5.12
N ALA A 211 12.83 -2.84 -5.06
CA ALA A 211 13.28 -1.66 -5.83
C ALA A 211 14.73 -1.25 -5.48
N SER A 212 15.14 -1.44 -4.22
CA SER A 212 16.50 -1.20 -3.74
C SER A 212 17.45 -2.40 -3.93
N ARG A 213 17.01 -3.46 -4.63
CA ARG A 213 17.75 -4.73 -4.81
C ARG A 213 18.18 -5.39 -3.49
N LYS A 214 17.38 -5.23 -2.43
CA LYS A 214 17.56 -5.87 -1.12
C LYS A 214 16.59 -7.04 -0.96
N GLU A 215 16.97 -8.04 -0.20
CA GLU A 215 16.06 -9.13 0.18
C GLU A 215 15.08 -8.63 1.25
N PRO A 216 13.76 -8.85 1.07
CA PRO A 216 12.77 -8.55 2.09
C PRO A 216 12.87 -9.52 3.27
N SER A 217 12.40 -9.08 4.44
CA SER A 217 12.29 -9.96 5.61
C SER A 217 11.14 -10.95 5.45
N GLY A 218 11.25 -12.13 6.06
CA GLY A 218 10.16 -13.09 6.13
C GLY A 218 9.13 -12.67 7.18
N PHE A 219 7.94 -12.26 6.73
CA PHE A 219 6.79 -11.93 7.58
C PHE A 219 5.74 -13.04 7.49
N PHE A 220 5.04 -13.33 8.58
CA PHE A 220 3.88 -14.22 8.59
C PHE A 220 2.80 -13.72 7.62
N MET A 221 2.54 -12.42 7.62
CA MET A 221 1.57 -11.78 6.71
C MET A 221 1.99 -11.80 5.23
N ALA A 222 3.24 -12.13 4.89
CA ALA A 222 3.66 -12.20 3.50
C ALA A 222 3.20 -13.49 2.79
N ASP A 223 2.78 -14.52 3.54
CA ASP A 223 2.25 -15.75 2.96
C ASP A 223 0.72 -15.70 2.87
N PRO A 224 0.13 -15.74 1.65
CA PRO A 224 -1.32 -15.70 1.50
C PRO A 224 -2.07 -16.83 2.21
N SER A 225 -1.45 -18.00 2.41
CA SER A 225 -2.11 -19.13 3.09
C SER A 225 -2.43 -18.85 4.56
N ASN A 226 -1.85 -17.80 5.13
CA ASN A 226 -2.13 -17.30 6.46
C ASN A 226 -3.38 -16.39 6.55
N PHE A 227 -4.10 -16.19 5.45
CA PHE A 227 -5.32 -15.37 5.42
C PHE A 227 -6.57 -16.23 5.23
N ARG A 228 -7.50 -16.09 6.19
CA ARG A 228 -8.91 -16.45 6.08
C ARG A 228 -9.75 -15.29 6.57
N LEU A 229 -9.73 -14.23 5.76
CA LEU A 229 -10.43 -12.97 5.99
C LEU A 229 -11.28 -12.60 4.79
N LEU A 230 -12.46 -12.04 5.08
CA LEU A 230 -13.25 -11.36 4.07
C LEU A 230 -12.47 -10.12 3.60
N PHE A 231 -12.54 -9.84 2.31
CA PHE A 231 -11.97 -8.61 1.78
C PHE A 231 -12.76 -7.39 2.27
N PRO A 232 -12.14 -6.20 2.37
CA PRO A 232 -12.85 -5.02 2.84
C PRO A 232 -14.08 -4.73 1.97
N GLY A 233 -15.22 -4.49 2.61
CA GLY A 233 -16.50 -4.25 1.95
C GLY A 233 -17.34 -5.49 1.65
N GLU A 234 -16.77 -6.71 1.65
CA GLU A 234 -17.54 -7.93 1.37
C GLU A 234 -18.67 -8.16 2.39
N ALA A 235 -18.40 -7.90 3.68
CA ALA A 235 -19.41 -8.02 4.73
C ALA A 235 -20.58 -7.05 4.54
N SER A 236 -20.31 -5.82 4.07
CA SER A 236 -21.33 -4.80 3.82
C SER A 236 -22.22 -5.15 2.61
N GLU A 237 -21.70 -5.92 1.65
CA GLU A 237 -22.42 -6.24 0.41
C GLU A 237 -23.37 -7.43 0.53
N ARG A 238 -23.28 -8.22 1.61
CA ARG A 238 -24.07 -9.45 1.84
C ARG A 238 -25.59 -9.25 1.87
N GLY A 239 -26.08 -8.04 2.11
CA GLY A 239 -27.52 -7.74 2.14
C GLY A 239 -28.13 -7.18 0.84
N SER A 240 -27.30 -6.93 -0.18
CA SER A 240 -27.73 -6.25 -1.40
C SER A 240 -28.04 -7.23 -2.53
N SER A 241 -29.26 -7.78 -2.54
CA SER A 241 -29.99 -8.48 -3.64
C SER A 241 -29.20 -9.40 -4.60
N ASP A 242 -29.73 -10.60 -4.84
CA ASP A 242 -29.29 -11.62 -5.84
C ASP A 242 -29.18 -11.13 -7.31
N LEU A 243 -29.29 -9.82 -7.56
CA LEU A 243 -29.24 -9.16 -8.86
C LEU A 243 -27.90 -8.46 -9.16
N LYS A 244 -26.89 -8.54 -8.28
CA LYS A 244 -25.57 -7.95 -8.56
C LYS A 244 -24.79 -8.79 -9.58
N ALA A 245 -24.54 -8.20 -10.75
CA ALA A 245 -23.73 -8.80 -11.81
C ALA A 245 -22.23 -8.90 -11.47
N GLN A 246 -21.74 -8.14 -10.48
CA GLN A 246 -20.33 -8.08 -10.10
C GLN A 246 -20.08 -8.74 -8.74
N SER A 247 -19.06 -9.59 -8.68
CA SER A 247 -18.63 -10.25 -7.44
C SER A 247 -18.07 -9.23 -6.43
N PRO A 248 -18.37 -9.34 -5.12
CA PRO A 248 -17.76 -8.50 -4.07
C PRO A 248 -16.21 -8.56 -4.07
N LYS A 249 -15.65 -9.69 -4.53
CA LYS A 249 -14.21 -9.93 -4.71
C LYS A 249 -13.57 -9.13 -5.84
N ASP A 250 -14.39 -8.48 -6.66
CA ASP A 250 -13.97 -7.57 -7.72
C ASP A 250 -14.25 -6.11 -7.34
N SER A 251 -14.62 -5.80 -6.09
CA SER A 251 -14.60 -4.41 -5.59
C SER A 251 -13.18 -3.85 -5.59
N ILE A 252 -13.02 -2.52 -5.69
CA ILE A 252 -11.68 -1.88 -5.72
C ILE A 252 -10.85 -2.25 -4.48
N TRP A 253 -11.47 -2.39 -3.30
CA TRP A 253 -10.77 -2.79 -2.07
C TRP A 253 -10.33 -4.25 -2.09
N ALA A 254 -11.18 -5.15 -2.60
CA ALA A 254 -10.82 -6.56 -2.76
C ALA A 254 -9.70 -6.73 -3.78
N LEU A 255 -9.76 -6.02 -4.91
CA LEU A 255 -8.70 -6.01 -5.92
C LEU A 255 -7.37 -5.51 -5.34
N TYR A 256 -7.41 -4.48 -4.48
CA TYR A 256 -6.22 -4.01 -3.78
C TYR A 256 -5.61 -5.11 -2.90
N CYS A 257 -6.43 -5.76 -2.07
CA CYS A 257 -5.96 -6.83 -1.20
C CYS A 257 -5.43 -8.05 -1.99
N ARG A 258 -6.13 -8.45 -3.06
CA ARG A 258 -5.68 -9.51 -3.98
C ARG A 258 -4.33 -9.19 -4.61
N SER A 259 -4.14 -7.95 -5.07
CA SER A 259 -2.87 -7.50 -5.66
C SER A 259 -1.72 -7.56 -4.64
N MET A 260 -1.96 -7.19 -3.38
CA MET A 260 -0.95 -7.29 -2.31
C MET A 260 -0.60 -8.75 -1.96
N LEU A 261 -1.59 -9.63 -1.90
CA LEU A 261 -1.36 -11.07 -1.67
C LEU A 261 -0.56 -11.69 -2.81
N LEU A 262 -0.94 -11.42 -4.05
CA LEU A 262 -0.24 -11.92 -5.23
C LEU A 262 1.19 -11.36 -5.32
N TRP A 263 1.37 -10.08 -4.99
CA TRP A 263 2.70 -9.45 -4.94
C TRP A 263 3.61 -10.17 -3.94
N ASN A 264 3.18 -10.31 -2.69
CA ASN A 264 4.00 -10.97 -1.66
C ASN A 264 4.24 -12.46 -1.99
N PHE A 265 3.26 -13.15 -2.57
CA PHE A 265 3.44 -14.52 -3.08
C PHE A 265 4.56 -14.57 -4.12
N CYS A 266 4.49 -13.74 -5.16
CA CYS A 266 5.46 -13.71 -6.24
C CYS A 266 6.87 -13.36 -5.73
N THR A 267 7.00 -12.37 -4.83
CA THR A 267 8.31 -12.01 -4.27
C THR A 267 8.89 -13.07 -3.35
N THR A 268 8.06 -13.81 -2.62
CA THR A 268 8.54 -14.83 -1.68
C THR A 268 8.82 -16.15 -2.39
N ARG A 269 7.99 -16.53 -3.37
CA ARG A 269 7.99 -17.88 -3.95
C ARG A 269 8.67 -17.95 -5.32
N LEU A 270 8.46 -16.96 -6.20
CA LEU A 270 9.09 -16.96 -7.53
C LEU A 270 10.53 -16.46 -7.49
N ARG A 271 10.84 -15.47 -6.64
CA ARG A 271 12.21 -14.92 -6.56
C ARG A 271 13.17 -15.79 -5.76
N GLN A 272 12.70 -16.48 -4.71
CA GLN A 272 13.57 -17.27 -3.83
C GLN A 272 13.96 -18.64 -4.43
N ASN A 273 13.59 -18.93 -5.69
CA ASN A 273 13.86 -20.19 -6.38
C ASN A 273 13.48 -21.43 -5.53
N THR A 274 12.34 -21.37 -4.86
CA THR A 274 11.88 -22.45 -3.97
C THR A 274 11.41 -23.70 -4.72
N PHE A 275 11.26 -23.62 -6.04
CA PHE A 275 10.74 -24.71 -6.88
C PHE A 275 11.73 -25.12 -7.97
N THR A 276 11.47 -26.25 -8.60
CA THR A 276 12.18 -26.64 -9.82
C THR A 276 11.87 -25.66 -10.97
N SER A 277 12.69 -25.67 -12.04
CA SER A 277 12.49 -24.76 -13.19
C SER A 277 11.10 -24.90 -13.82
N ASP A 278 10.61 -26.13 -13.98
CA ASP A 278 9.32 -26.41 -14.63
C ASP A 278 8.14 -25.99 -13.73
N GLU A 279 8.19 -26.33 -12.44
CA GLU A 279 7.18 -25.88 -11.47
C GLU A 279 7.15 -24.36 -11.34
N THR A 280 8.32 -23.70 -11.36
CA THR A 280 8.41 -22.24 -11.31
C THR A 280 7.74 -21.62 -12.54
N ALA A 281 7.93 -22.21 -13.71
CA ALA A 281 7.29 -21.74 -14.95
C ALA A 281 5.76 -21.84 -14.86
N ASP A 282 5.24 -22.99 -14.40
CA ASP A 282 3.80 -23.19 -14.25
C ASP A 282 3.17 -22.23 -13.23
N ILE A 283 3.83 -22.03 -12.09
CA ILE A 283 3.39 -21.08 -11.06
C ILE A 283 3.45 -19.65 -11.59
N ALA A 284 4.50 -19.28 -12.33
CA ALA A 284 4.65 -17.97 -12.93
C ALA A 284 3.52 -17.69 -13.96
N LEU A 285 3.17 -18.68 -14.78
CA LEU A 285 2.05 -18.59 -15.73
C LEU A 285 0.69 -18.46 -15.02
N GLN A 286 0.49 -19.17 -13.91
CA GLN A 286 -0.71 -19.03 -13.08
C GLN A 286 -0.79 -17.63 -12.43
N ALA A 287 0.32 -17.13 -11.89
CA ALA A 287 0.40 -15.81 -11.29
C ALA A 287 0.16 -14.70 -12.31
N TRP A 288 0.63 -14.89 -13.55
CA TRP A 288 0.35 -13.98 -14.65
C TRP A 288 -1.15 -13.91 -14.97
N ARG A 289 -1.83 -15.08 -15.00
CA ARG A 289 -3.29 -15.12 -15.24
C ARG A 289 -4.06 -14.39 -14.15
N GLU A 290 -3.74 -14.62 -12.87
CA GLU A 290 -4.40 -13.88 -11.78
C GLU A 290 -4.13 -12.37 -11.88
N ALA A 291 -2.90 -11.95 -12.21
CA ALA A 291 -2.59 -10.53 -12.43
C ALA A 291 -3.43 -9.92 -13.57
N GLN A 292 -3.63 -10.67 -14.67
CA GLN A 292 -4.50 -10.24 -15.77
C GLN A 292 -5.97 -10.16 -15.33
N GLU A 293 -6.46 -11.13 -14.57
CA GLU A 293 -7.84 -11.09 -14.05
C GLU A 293 -8.09 -9.90 -13.12
N ILE A 294 -7.10 -9.53 -12.29
CA ILE A 294 -7.15 -8.32 -11.48
C ILE A 294 -7.16 -7.08 -12.37
N GLN A 295 -6.31 -7.02 -13.40
CA GLN A 295 -6.25 -5.91 -14.34
C GLN A 295 -7.58 -5.72 -15.10
N ASP A 296 -8.16 -6.80 -15.63
CA ASP A 296 -9.44 -6.76 -16.34
C ASP A 296 -10.58 -6.29 -15.42
N ALA A 297 -10.57 -6.75 -14.16
CA ALA A 297 -11.52 -6.29 -13.16
C ALA A 297 -11.32 -4.79 -12.84
N LEU A 298 -10.07 -4.30 -12.74
CA LEU A 298 -9.78 -2.87 -12.56
C LEU A 298 -10.26 -2.04 -13.76
N ASP A 299 -10.10 -2.53 -14.98
CA ASP A 299 -10.51 -1.82 -16.19
C ASP A 299 -12.04 -1.77 -16.37
N SER A 300 -12.78 -2.65 -15.68
CA SER A 300 -14.25 -2.53 -15.55
C SER A 300 -14.69 -1.37 -14.64
N HIS A 301 -13.82 -0.88 -13.76
CA HIS A 301 -14.11 0.20 -12.82
C HIS A 301 -13.92 1.57 -13.44
N ASN A 302 -15.02 2.14 -13.94
CA ASN A 302 -15.08 3.51 -14.47
C ASN A 302 -15.77 4.49 -13.52
N CYS A 303 -16.07 4.06 -12.28
CA CYS A 303 -16.88 4.80 -11.30
C CYS A 303 -16.19 6.01 -10.66
N GLY A 304 -14.87 6.12 -10.73
CA GLY A 304 -14.16 7.21 -10.04
C GLY A 304 -14.08 7.06 -8.51
N LEU A 305 -14.49 5.92 -7.95
CA LEU A 305 -14.80 5.81 -6.51
C LEU A 305 -13.58 5.96 -5.59
N ASP A 306 -12.47 5.29 -5.90
CA ASP A 306 -11.17 5.56 -5.27
C ASP A 306 -10.04 5.43 -6.30
N MET A 307 -9.64 6.56 -6.85
CA MET A 307 -8.55 6.61 -7.82
C MET A 307 -7.20 6.24 -7.19
N THR A 308 -6.98 6.56 -5.90
CA THR A 308 -5.70 6.24 -5.23
C THR A 308 -5.53 4.73 -5.13
N LEU A 309 -6.54 4.02 -4.62
CA LEU A 309 -6.49 2.56 -4.55
C LEU A 309 -6.35 1.93 -5.92
N LEU A 310 -7.05 2.44 -6.94
CA LEU A 310 -6.92 1.96 -8.31
C LEU A 310 -5.46 2.09 -8.81
N TYR A 311 -4.80 3.23 -8.56
CA TYR A 311 -3.37 3.39 -8.88
C TYR A 311 -2.48 2.40 -8.13
N MET A 312 -2.69 2.23 -6.82
CA MET A 312 -1.90 1.30 -6.01
C MET A 312 -2.09 -0.17 -6.46
N CYS A 313 -3.32 -0.56 -6.83
CA CYS A 313 -3.58 -1.89 -7.40
C CYS A 313 -2.80 -2.09 -8.70
N ARG A 314 -2.89 -1.13 -9.62
CA ARG A 314 -2.18 -1.18 -10.90
C ARG A 314 -0.66 -1.24 -10.68
N GLU A 315 -0.12 -0.49 -9.73
CA GLU A 315 1.29 -0.56 -9.35
C GLU A 315 1.72 -2.00 -9.00
N TYR A 316 1.00 -2.67 -8.11
CA TYR A 316 1.30 -4.06 -7.76
C TYR A 316 1.18 -5.00 -8.96
N VAL A 317 0.13 -4.87 -9.78
CA VAL A 317 -0.05 -5.69 -10.99
C VAL A 317 1.14 -5.55 -11.95
N TYR A 318 1.58 -4.33 -12.23
CA TYR A 318 2.74 -4.12 -13.10
C TYR A 318 4.04 -4.65 -12.48
N ASN A 319 4.25 -4.45 -11.17
CA ASN A 319 5.42 -5.00 -10.48
C ASN A 319 5.45 -6.53 -10.55
N ILE A 320 4.29 -7.19 -10.39
CA ILE A 320 4.13 -8.65 -10.53
C ILE A 320 4.49 -9.09 -11.95
N GLN A 321 3.95 -8.44 -12.97
CA GLN A 321 4.22 -8.78 -14.37
C GLN A 321 5.70 -8.60 -14.74
N MET A 322 6.34 -7.51 -14.27
CA MET A 322 7.77 -7.30 -14.44
C MET A 322 8.59 -8.42 -13.80
N LEU A 323 8.26 -8.79 -12.55
CA LEU A 323 8.96 -9.84 -11.82
C LEU A 323 8.80 -11.21 -12.48
N ILE A 324 7.58 -11.57 -12.90
CA ILE A 324 7.30 -12.81 -13.64
C ILE A 324 8.09 -12.85 -14.95
N THR A 325 8.11 -11.74 -15.69
CA THR A 325 8.86 -11.66 -16.95
C THR A 325 10.35 -11.91 -16.72
N SER A 326 10.93 -11.25 -15.71
CA SER A 326 12.34 -11.45 -15.35
C SER A 326 12.64 -12.90 -14.95
N ALA A 327 11.73 -13.54 -14.20
CA ALA A 327 11.88 -14.94 -13.80
C ALA A 327 11.78 -15.88 -15.00
N LEU A 328 10.77 -15.73 -15.85
CA LEU A 328 10.60 -16.58 -17.05
C LEU A 328 11.78 -16.44 -18.02
N GLN A 329 12.31 -15.23 -18.20
CA GLN A 329 13.49 -14.97 -19.03
C GLN A 329 14.75 -15.64 -18.48
N SER A 330 14.94 -15.71 -17.16
CA SER A 330 16.10 -16.39 -16.58
C SER A 330 16.08 -17.92 -16.80
N PHE A 331 14.89 -18.52 -16.90
CA PHE A 331 14.76 -19.98 -17.09
C PHE A 331 14.78 -20.42 -18.56
N HIS A 332 14.13 -19.67 -19.45
CA HIS A 332 13.93 -20.09 -20.86
C HIS A 332 14.86 -19.37 -21.86
N GLY A 333 15.68 -18.42 -21.39
CA GLY A 333 16.53 -17.59 -22.22
C GLY A 333 15.77 -16.54 -23.05
N PRO A 334 16.49 -15.59 -23.67
CA PRO A 334 15.90 -14.55 -24.51
C PRO A 334 15.48 -15.15 -25.87
N GLY A 335 14.29 -15.77 -25.94
CA GLY A 335 13.80 -16.37 -27.19
C GLY A 335 12.47 -17.13 -27.13
N ALA A 336 11.90 -17.35 -25.95
CA ALA A 336 10.60 -18.02 -25.80
C ALA A 336 9.43 -17.07 -26.14
N GLY A 337 9.25 -16.76 -27.42
CA GLY A 337 8.21 -15.82 -27.92
C GLY A 337 6.75 -16.21 -27.61
N HIS A 338 6.52 -17.39 -27.01
CA HIS A 338 5.20 -17.85 -26.57
C HIS A 338 4.89 -17.57 -25.10
N LEU A 339 5.88 -17.16 -24.29
CA LEU A 339 5.66 -16.86 -22.87
C LEU A 339 5.11 -15.43 -22.68
N PRO A 340 4.23 -15.23 -21.68
CA PRO A 340 3.78 -13.89 -21.35
C PRO A 340 4.96 -13.03 -20.92
N SER A 341 4.98 -11.79 -21.42
CA SER A 341 6.04 -10.84 -21.12
C SER A 341 5.46 -9.46 -20.89
N PHE A 342 6.06 -8.74 -19.95
CA PHE A 342 5.80 -7.34 -19.69
C PHE A 342 6.32 -6.53 -20.87
N THR A 343 5.42 -6.25 -21.81
CA THR A 343 5.78 -5.55 -23.04
C THR A 343 6.02 -4.07 -22.79
N ARG A 344 6.72 -3.42 -23.72
CA ARG A 344 6.90 -1.96 -23.74
C ARG A 344 5.58 -1.19 -23.58
N LYS A 345 4.48 -1.70 -24.16
CA LYS A 345 3.14 -1.09 -24.04
C LYS A 345 2.66 -1.03 -22.58
N HIS A 346 2.90 -2.07 -21.79
CA HIS A 346 2.57 -2.08 -20.37
C HIS A 346 3.42 -1.06 -19.60
N ALA A 347 4.72 -0.99 -19.91
CA ALA A 347 5.62 -0.01 -19.32
C ALA A 347 5.16 1.43 -19.62
N GLU A 348 4.85 1.75 -20.87
CA GLU A 348 4.35 3.06 -21.28
C GLU A 348 3.00 3.39 -20.62
N GLN A 349 2.12 2.41 -20.47
CA GLN A 349 0.85 2.60 -19.77
C GLN A 349 1.09 2.93 -18.29
N TRP A 350 1.94 2.17 -17.60
CA TRP A 350 2.30 2.46 -16.20
C TRP A 350 2.89 3.86 -16.04
N LEU A 351 3.84 4.23 -16.90
CA LEU A 351 4.48 5.56 -16.89
C LEU A 351 3.46 6.70 -17.09
N ARG A 352 2.47 6.53 -17.96
CA ARG A 352 1.39 7.52 -18.14
C ARG A 352 0.57 7.70 -16.85
N HIS A 353 0.25 6.61 -16.14
CA HIS A 353 -0.48 6.69 -14.88
C HIS A 353 0.35 7.41 -13.81
N LEU A 354 1.63 7.08 -13.71
CA LEU A 354 2.54 7.69 -12.76
C LEU A 354 2.74 9.19 -13.04
N ARG A 355 2.91 9.58 -14.31
CA ARG A 355 2.97 10.99 -14.71
C ARG A 355 1.67 11.73 -14.38
N TYR A 356 0.51 11.12 -14.62
CA TYR A 356 -0.77 11.71 -14.26
C TYR A 356 -0.83 12.01 -12.75
N PHE A 357 -0.44 11.07 -11.90
CA PHE A 357 -0.35 11.28 -10.45
C PHE A 357 0.60 12.44 -10.10
N VAL A 358 1.82 12.43 -10.65
CA VAL A 358 2.85 13.44 -10.37
C VAL A 358 2.41 14.85 -10.80
N SER A 359 1.74 14.96 -11.95
CA SER A 359 1.24 16.24 -12.48
C SER A 359 0.25 16.95 -11.56
N ARG A 360 -0.37 16.21 -10.63
CA ARG A 360 -1.33 16.76 -9.65
C ARG A 360 -0.66 17.32 -8.40
N VAL A 361 0.58 16.92 -8.09
CA VAL A 361 1.31 17.40 -6.90
C VAL A 361 1.46 18.93 -6.90
N PRO A 362 1.85 19.61 -8.00
CA PRO A 362 1.94 21.07 -8.01
C PRO A 362 0.63 21.79 -7.71
N ALA A 363 -0.51 21.24 -8.13
CA ALA A 363 -1.81 21.81 -7.80
C ALA A 363 -2.06 21.72 -6.29
N SER A 364 -1.74 20.59 -5.65
CA SER A 364 -1.84 20.44 -4.19
C SER A 364 -0.89 21.35 -3.41
N VAL A 365 0.30 21.61 -3.95
CA VAL A 365 1.30 22.51 -3.33
C VAL A 365 0.90 23.97 -3.42
N LYS A 366 0.17 24.39 -4.46
CA LYS A 366 -0.31 25.79 -4.59
C LYS A 366 -1.37 26.19 -3.56
N HIS A 367 -2.09 25.21 -3.00
CA HIS A 367 -3.08 25.44 -1.95
C HIS A 367 -2.47 25.33 -0.54
N MET A 368 -1.16 25.06 -0.45
CA MET A 368 -0.40 24.86 0.77
C MET A 368 -0.24 26.18 1.53
N GLY A 369 -1.21 26.50 2.39
CA GLY A 369 -1.35 27.80 3.05
C GLY A 369 -2.79 28.17 3.47
N ASP A 370 -3.81 27.52 2.89
CA ASP A 370 -5.20 27.72 3.30
C ASP A 370 -5.57 26.80 4.47
N SER A 371 -6.01 27.41 5.57
CA SER A 371 -5.96 26.90 6.95
C SER A 371 -6.79 25.66 7.31
N CYS A 372 -7.24 24.83 6.37
CA CYS A 372 -8.10 23.68 6.70
C CYS A 372 -7.87 22.35 5.95
N SER A 373 -7.10 22.27 4.85
CA SER A 373 -7.14 21.03 4.02
C SER A 373 -5.83 20.53 3.43
N ASP A 374 -4.67 20.99 3.89
CA ASP A 374 -3.39 20.63 3.26
C ASP A 374 -2.99 19.17 3.46
N SER A 375 -3.45 18.34 2.53
CA SER A 375 -3.33 16.89 2.52
C SER A 375 -1.90 16.44 2.22
N PHE A 376 -1.11 17.20 1.44
CA PHE A 376 0.25 16.79 1.03
C PHE A 376 1.29 16.99 2.14
N ALA A 377 1.26 18.14 2.81
CA ALA A 377 2.22 18.47 3.88
C ALA A 377 2.08 17.57 5.12
N ARG A 378 0.97 16.81 5.26
CA ARG A 378 0.70 15.92 6.40
C ARG A 378 1.06 14.45 6.14
N ARG A 379 1.85 14.14 5.10
CA ARG A 379 2.12 12.76 4.64
C ARG A 379 3.62 12.42 4.62
N PRO A 380 4.26 12.32 5.80
CA PRO A 380 5.68 11.98 5.88
C PRO A 380 6.01 10.59 5.31
N PHE A 381 5.03 9.68 5.22
CA PHE A 381 5.19 8.34 4.65
C PHE A 381 5.31 8.29 3.12
N GLN A 382 5.01 9.38 2.39
CA GLN A 382 5.09 9.37 0.92
C GLN A 382 6.52 9.47 0.38
N VAL A 383 7.49 9.92 1.18
CA VAL A 383 8.89 10.09 0.76
C VAL A 383 9.48 8.77 0.26
N THR A 384 9.28 7.69 1.02
CA THR A 384 9.82 6.36 0.71
C THR A 384 9.17 5.76 -0.54
N TRP A 385 7.88 6.03 -0.75
CA TRP A 385 7.15 5.59 -1.95
C TRP A 385 7.68 6.30 -3.20
N LEU A 386 7.79 7.63 -3.22
CA LEU A 386 8.32 8.38 -4.37
C LEU A 386 9.74 7.96 -4.74
N ALA A 387 10.62 7.76 -3.74
CA ALA A 387 11.98 7.26 -3.96
C ALA A 387 11.99 5.87 -4.65
N SER A 388 11.04 5.02 -4.30
CA SER A 388 10.88 3.70 -4.91
C SER A 388 10.36 3.79 -6.34
N GLN A 389 9.44 4.72 -6.63
CA GLN A 389 8.96 4.96 -8.00
C GLN A 389 10.09 5.41 -8.94
N ILE A 390 10.99 6.30 -8.48
CA ILE A 390 12.19 6.69 -9.26
C ILE A 390 13.06 5.46 -9.54
N SER A 391 13.32 4.63 -8.52
CA SER A 391 14.13 3.43 -8.66
C SER A 391 13.55 2.45 -9.69
N MET A 392 12.21 2.29 -9.70
CA MET A 392 11.51 1.46 -10.68
C MET A 392 11.57 2.04 -12.10
N CYS A 393 11.41 3.36 -12.26
CA CYS A 393 11.58 4.03 -13.55
C CYS A 393 13.00 3.82 -14.11
N LEU A 394 14.03 3.95 -13.26
CA LEU A 394 15.41 3.70 -13.64
C LEU A 394 15.65 2.24 -14.04
N LEU A 395 15.04 1.29 -13.32
CA LEU A 395 15.11 -0.14 -13.65
C LEU A 395 14.48 -0.44 -15.02
N LEU A 396 13.31 0.14 -15.33
CA LEU A 396 12.68 0.00 -16.63
C LEU A 396 13.55 0.55 -17.76
N TRP A 397 14.14 1.73 -17.57
CA TRP A 397 15.05 2.30 -18.54
C TRP A 397 16.34 1.48 -18.71
N GLU A 398 16.87 0.91 -17.62
CA GLU A 398 18.04 0.03 -17.69
C GLU A 398 17.77 -1.21 -18.54
N ASN A 399 16.56 -1.75 -18.47
CA ASN A 399 16.10 -2.91 -19.25
C ASN A 399 15.78 -2.55 -20.71
N ASP A 400 15.19 -1.37 -20.99
CA ASP A 400 14.95 -0.84 -22.33
C ASP A 400 15.44 0.61 -22.43
N ARG A 401 16.68 0.78 -22.92
CA ARG A 401 17.33 2.09 -23.05
C ARG A 401 16.62 3.04 -24.02
N SER A 402 15.76 2.52 -24.89
CA SER A 402 14.97 3.32 -25.83
C SER A 402 13.64 3.82 -25.22
N LEU A 403 13.30 3.40 -24.00
CA LEU A 403 12.15 3.91 -23.24
C LEU A 403 12.51 5.20 -22.49
N ILE A 404 12.80 6.26 -23.25
CA ILE A 404 13.19 7.57 -22.72
C ILE A 404 12.14 8.16 -21.76
N GLU A 405 10.87 7.84 -22.00
CA GLU A 405 9.75 8.24 -21.15
C GLU A 405 9.95 7.87 -19.68
N ALA A 406 10.59 6.72 -19.40
CA ALA A 406 10.85 6.29 -18.03
C ALA A 406 11.80 7.26 -17.29
N LEU A 407 12.81 7.77 -18.00
CA LEU A 407 13.74 8.76 -17.46
C LEU A 407 13.04 10.13 -17.26
N GLU A 408 12.17 10.53 -18.18
CA GLU A 408 11.38 11.76 -18.04
C GLU A 408 10.44 11.70 -16.84
N VAL A 409 9.73 10.59 -16.64
CA VAL A 409 8.88 10.42 -15.45
C VAL A 409 9.71 10.39 -14.16
N ALA A 410 10.90 9.77 -14.16
CA ALA A 410 11.80 9.82 -13.01
C ALA A 410 12.21 11.27 -12.65
N LYS A 411 12.45 12.12 -13.65
CA LYS A 411 12.73 13.56 -13.46
C LYS A 411 11.51 14.28 -12.88
N ASP A 412 10.31 13.99 -13.38
CA ASP A 412 9.07 14.60 -12.89
C ASP A 412 8.84 14.29 -11.40
N ILE A 413 9.20 13.07 -10.95
CA ILE A 413 9.04 12.62 -9.54
C ILE A 413 10.07 13.26 -8.60
N LEU A 414 11.27 13.62 -9.08
CA LEU A 414 12.32 14.19 -8.23
C LEU A 414 11.87 15.47 -7.52
N GLY A 415 11.12 16.35 -8.21
CA GLY A 415 10.63 17.59 -7.61
C GLY A 415 9.76 17.36 -6.36
N PRO A 416 8.67 16.58 -6.46
CA PRO A 416 7.88 16.17 -5.30
C PRO A 416 8.67 15.50 -4.17
N LEU A 417 9.63 14.64 -4.51
CA LEU A 417 10.47 13.95 -3.52
C LEU A 417 11.34 14.93 -2.74
N GLU A 418 12.01 15.85 -3.43
CA GLU A 418 12.86 16.88 -2.82
C GLU A 418 12.05 17.86 -1.97
N LEU A 419 10.83 18.22 -2.42
CA LEU A 419 9.91 19.03 -1.64
C LEU A 419 9.54 18.32 -0.34
N LEU A 420 9.16 17.05 -0.37
CA LEU A 420 8.81 16.31 0.84
C LEU A 420 10.01 16.12 1.78
N ASN A 421 11.22 15.88 1.26
CA ASN A 421 12.43 15.83 2.09
C ASN A 421 12.76 17.18 2.74
N THR A 422 12.45 18.29 2.06
CA THR A 422 12.58 19.63 2.64
C THR A 422 11.54 19.86 3.75
N LEU A 423 10.32 19.37 3.57
CA LEU A 423 9.24 19.47 4.56
C LEU A 423 9.45 18.54 5.77
N TRP A 424 10.13 17.41 5.56
CA TRP A 424 10.36 16.38 6.57
C TRP A 424 11.84 15.99 6.62
N PRO A 425 12.69 16.81 7.28
CA PRO A 425 14.11 16.55 7.35
C PRO A 425 14.41 15.17 7.95
N CYS A 426 15.00 14.31 7.13
CA CYS A 426 15.43 12.97 7.51
C CYS A 426 16.79 12.70 6.84
N PRO A 427 17.90 12.66 7.60
CA PRO A 427 19.24 12.53 7.00
C PRO A 427 19.40 11.30 6.10
N MET A 428 18.79 10.18 6.48
CA MET A 428 18.88 8.93 5.73
C MET A 428 18.10 9.00 4.40
N LEU A 429 16.88 9.53 4.42
CA LEU A 429 16.07 9.72 3.21
C LEU A 429 16.63 10.82 2.31
N GLN A 430 17.22 11.87 2.89
CA GLN A 430 17.94 12.90 2.15
C GLN A 430 19.12 12.29 1.38
N SER A 431 19.96 11.47 2.04
CA SER A 431 21.06 10.77 1.38
C SER A 431 20.57 9.89 0.23
N THR A 432 19.44 9.20 0.41
CA THR A 432 18.82 8.36 -0.62
C THR A 432 18.35 9.22 -1.80
N CYS A 433 17.72 10.36 -1.53
CA CYS A 433 17.28 11.32 -2.54
C CYS A 433 18.45 11.89 -3.35
N ASP A 434 19.54 12.26 -2.66
CA ASP A 434 20.74 12.81 -3.31
C ASP A 434 21.40 11.76 -4.22
N GLU A 435 21.44 10.50 -3.81
CA GLU A 435 21.93 9.39 -4.62
C GLU A 435 21.07 9.18 -5.87
N LEU A 436 19.74 9.14 -5.71
CA LEU A 436 18.80 9.02 -6.83
C LEU A 436 18.95 10.19 -7.81
N ARG A 437 19.05 11.43 -7.30
CA ARG A 437 19.27 12.62 -8.13
C ARG A 437 20.56 12.53 -8.92
N LYS A 438 21.68 12.14 -8.29
CA LYS A 438 22.97 11.94 -8.96
C LYS A 438 22.86 10.89 -10.07
N ARG A 439 22.17 9.78 -9.81
CA ARG A 439 21.98 8.70 -10.80
C ARG A 439 21.15 9.18 -11.99
N VAL A 440 20.05 9.89 -11.75
CA VAL A 440 19.23 10.49 -12.82
C VAL A 440 20.06 11.47 -13.66
N ILE A 441 20.80 12.39 -13.03
CA ILE A 441 21.67 13.34 -13.73
C ILE A 441 22.72 12.62 -14.59
N SER A 442 23.39 11.62 -14.02
CA SER A 442 24.41 10.85 -14.74
C SER A 442 23.83 10.14 -15.96
N ILE A 443 22.63 9.57 -15.84
CA ILE A 443 21.93 8.93 -16.95
C ILE A 443 21.53 9.96 -18.00
N CYS A 444 20.91 11.08 -17.60
CA CYS A 444 20.55 12.18 -18.52
C CYS A 444 21.74 12.63 -19.37
N HIS A 445 22.90 12.87 -18.73
CA HIS A 445 24.13 13.24 -19.42
C HIS A 445 24.59 12.17 -20.42
N SER A 446 24.54 10.89 -20.06
CA SER A 446 24.91 9.80 -20.95
C SER A 446 23.99 9.66 -22.18
N THR A 447 22.76 10.15 -22.08
CA THR A 447 21.73 10.09 -23.13
C THR A 447 21.53 11.41 -23.89
N ASN A 448 22.30 12.46 -23.60
CA ASN A 448 22.10 13.82 -24.13
C ASN A 448 20.69 14.40 -23.84
N ILE A 449 20.09 14.01 -22.73
CA ILE A 449 18.81 14.55 -22.26
C ILE A 449 19.07 15.67 -21.24
N PRO A 450 18.29 16.76 -21.25
CA PRO A 450 18.44 17.81 -20.25
C PRO A 450 18.33 17.25 -18.82
N PRO A 451 19.24 17.64 -17.90
CA PRO A 451 19.18 17.20 -16.52
C PRO A 451 17.91 17.74 -15.83
N PRO A 452 17.49 17.12 -14.70
CA PRO A 452 16.37 17.63 -13.90
C PRO A 452 16.61 19.07 -13.45
N THR A 453 15.55 19.86 -13.37
CA THR A 453 15.61 21.25 -12.91
C THR A 453 16.16 21.34 -11.47
N PRO A 454 16.83 22.44 -11.11
CA PRO A 454 17.25 22.69 -9.73
C PRO A 454 16.05 22.75 -8.79
N THR A 455 16.19 22.21 -7.59
CA THR A 455 15.14 22.09 -6.56
C THR A 455 14.43 23.42 -6.25
N ASN A 456 15.17 24.53 -6.24
CA ASN A 456 14.66 25.87 -5.92
C ASN A 456 13.75 26.46 -7.02
N SER A 457 13.73 25.86 -8.21
CA SER A 457 12.95 26.34 -9.36
C SER A 457 11.54 25.75 -9.41
N SER A 458 11.33 24.58 -8.83
CA SER A 458 10.13 23.77 -9.06
C SER A 458 8.99 24.08 -8.08
N PHE A 459 9.31 24.51 -6.84
CA PHE A 459 8.32 24.84 -5.81
C PHE A 459 8.82 26.01 -4.94
N PRO A 460 8.46 27.27 -5.25
CA PRO A 460 8.78 28.40 -4.39
C PRO A 460 7.97 28.29 -3.09
N ILE A 461 8.56 27.76 -2.03
CA ILE A 461 7.97 27.83 -0.69
C ILE A 461 8.02 29.31 -0.27
N SER A 462 6.86 29.96 -0.20
CA SER A 462 6.77 31.39 0.14
C SER A 462 7.38 31.66 1.52
N PRO A 463 8.27 32.66 1.69
CA PRO A 463 8.87 32.99 2.97
C PRO A 463 7.86 33.44 4.04
N ARG A 464 6.60 33.74 3.67
CA ARG A 464 5.52 34.03 4.62
C ARG A 464 5.09 32.82 5.47
N ILE A 465 5.48 31.60 5.12
CA ILE A 465 5.04 30.38 5.83
C ILE A 465 6.03 29.97 6.94
N ARG A 466 7.25 30.56 7.00
CA ARG A 466 8.26 30.25 8.03
C ARG A 466 8.06 30.97 9.37
N GLY A 467 7.03 31.79 9.51
CA GLY A 467 6.79 32.59 10.72
C GLY A 467 5.32 32.53 11.13
N GLY A 468 4.96 31.54 11.92
CA GLY A 468 3.66 31.39 12.57
C GLY A 468 3.81 30.58 13.84
#